data_AF-A0A6V7JJL9-F1
#
_entry.id   AF-A0A6V7JJL9-F1
#
_cell.length_a   1.000
_cell.length_b   1.000
_cell.length_c   1.000
_cell.angle_alpha   90.00
_cell.angle_beta   90.00
_cell.angle_gamma   90.00
#
_symmetry.space_group_name_H-M   'P 1'
#
loop_
_entity.id
_entity.type
_entity.pdbx_description
1 polymer ?
#
loop_
_entity_poly.entity_id
_entity_poly.type
_entity_poly.pdbx_seq_one_letter_code
_entity_poly.pdbx_strand_id
1 'polypeptide(L)'
;MGTDHTHHRWSHLRKVLERSGPFCRPDFDASPETLQFLMEKCKILVIGAGGLGCELLKNLALMGFRNIHVIDMDTIELSNLNRQFLFRHKDLGSSKAEVAARFISTRIPGCNVIPHCCMIQDKDEEFYRQFHMVVCGLDSIIARRWINGMLLSLLNYEDGELDQSSVIPMIDGGTEGFK
;
A
#
# COMPACT_ATOMS: atom_id res chain seq x y z
N MET A 1 6.53 -30.18 -9.82
CA MET A 1 7.78 -29.47 -9.45
C MET A 1 7.57 -27.99 -9.07
N GLY A 2 6.37 -27.55 -8.65
CA GLY A 2 6.07 -26.12 -8.40
C GLY A 2 5.75 -25.73 -6.95
N THR A 3 5.67 -26.68 -6.02
CA THR A 3 5.19 -26.45 -4.64
C THR A 3 6.29 -25.99 -3.67
N ASP A 4 7.55 -26.29 -3.95
CA ASP A 4 8.66 -26.12 -3.01
C ASP A 4 9.18 -24.66 -2.98
N HIS A 5 9.24 -24.01 -4.14
CA HIS A 5 9.71 -22.62 -4.25
C HIS A 5 8.79 -21.61 -3.54
N THR A 6 7.48 -21.85 -3.54
CA THR A 6 6.50 -21.00 -2.84
C THR A 6 6.58 -21.15 -1.32
N HIS A 7 6.96 -22.33 -0.82
CA HIS A 7 7.08 -22.59 0.61
C HIS A 7 8.24 -21.80 1.23
N HIS A 8 9.40 -21.79 0.56
CA HIS A 8 10.58 -21.07 1.04
C HIS A 8 10.46 -19.56 0.89
N ARG A 9 9.81 -19.07 -0.17
CA ARG A 9 9.70 -17.63 -0.48
C ARG A 9 9.16 -16.80 0.68
N TRP A 10 8.16 -17.32 1.40
CA TRP A 10 7.47 -16.59 2.48
C TRP A 10 7.88 -17.04 3.88
N SER A 11 8.96 -17.81 4.00
CA SER A 11 9.43 -18.38 5.27
C SER A 11 9.65 -17.33 6.37
N HIS A 12 10.07 -16.11 6.02
CA HIS A 12 10.22 -15.00 6.98
C HIS A 12 8.88 -14.53 7.54
N LEU A 13 7.84 -14.41 6.70
CA LEU A 13 6.51 -13.98 7.13
C LEU A 13 5.81 -15.07 7.94
N ARG A 14 5.93 -16.33 7.51
CA ARG A 14 5.35 -17.47 8.24
C ARG A 14 5.81 -17.54 9.69
N LYS A 15 7.06 -17.18 9.99
CA LYS A 15 7.56 -17.12 11.37
C LYS A 15 6.80 -16.11 12.25
N VAL A 16 6.28 -15.04 11.66
CA VAL A 16 5.53 -13.99 12.36
C VAL A 16 4.04 -14.30 12.39
N LEU A 17 3.49 -14.93 11.34
CA LEU A 17 2.05 -15.17 11.20
C LEU A 17 1.59 -16.52 11.78
N GLU A 18 2.45 -17.54 11.81
CA GLU A 18 2.09 -18.91 12.19
C GLU A 18 2.62 -19.30 13.58
N ARG A 19 3.16 -18.35 14.34
CA ARG A 19 3.71 -18.59 15.68
C ARG A 19 3.19 -17.55 16.65
N SER A 20 2.69 -18.00 17.79
CA SER A 20 2.36 -17.12 18.91
C SER A 20 3.61 -16.69 19.67
N GLY A 21 3.53 -15.58 20.37
CA GLY A 21 4.58 -15.04 21.21
C GLY A 21 4.05 -14.13 22.31
N PRO A 22 4.87 -13.79 23.32
CA PRO A 22 4.44 -13.02 24.49
C PRO A 22 4.04 -11.57 24.17
N PHE A 23 4.39 -11.07 22.98
CA PHE A 23 4.08 -9.71 22.53
C PHE A 23 3.01 -9.66 21.44
N CYS A 24 2.33 -10.79 21.17
CA CYS A 24 1.19 -10.81 20.26
C CYS A 24 0.04 -9.97 20.83
N ARG A 25 -0.76 -9.37 19.96
CA ARG A 25 -1.99 -8.69 20.39
C ARG A 25 -2.98 -9.73 20.95
N PRO A 26 -3.90 -9.32 21.85
CA PRO A 26 -4.89 -10.24 22.41
C PRO A 26 -5.80 -10.91 21.36
N ASP A 27 -6.00 -10.25 20.23
CA ASP A 27 -6.82 -10.70 19.09
C ASP A 27 -6.02 -11.44 18.01
N PHE A 28 -4.73 -11.68 18.21
CA PHE A 28 -3.90 -12.42 17.25
C PHE A 28 -4.05 -13.93 17.43
N ASP A 29 -4.41 -14.61 16.35
CA ASP A 29 -4.38 -16.07 16.25
C ASP A 29 -3.33 -16.53 15.24
N ALA A 30 -2.49 -17.48 15.64
CA ALA A 30 -1.37 -17.96 14.85
C ALA A 30 -1.86 -18.97 13.81
N SER A 31 -1.83 -18.58 12.53
CA SER A 31 -2.52 -19.32 11.48
C SER A 31 -1.86 -19.14 10.10
N PRO A 32 -1.70 -20.22 9.31
CA PRO A 32 -1.23 -20.13 7.92
C PRO A 32 -2.25 -19.43 7.00
N GLU A 33 -3.53 -19.45 7.35
CA GLU A 33 -4.61 -18.77 6.62
C GLU A 33 -4.43 -17.25 6.61
N THR A 34 -3.78 -16.67 7.63
CA THR A 34 -3.47 -15.23 7.66
C THR A 34 -2.64 -14.81 6.45
N LEU A 35 -1.63 -15.59 6.05
CA LEU A 35 -0.82 -15.28 4.87
C LEU A 35 -1.67 -15.34 3.58
N GLN A 36 -2.60 -16.29 3.51
CA GLN A 36 -3.52 -16.39 2.39
C GLN A 36 -4.44 -15.16 2.32
N PHE A 37 -4.98 -14.71 3.45
CA PHE A 37 -5.79 -13.49 3.52
C PHE A 37 -5.03 -12.26 3.02
N LEU A 38 -3.77 -12.06 3.46
CA LEU A 38 -2.92 -10.94 3.00
C LEU A 38 -2.72 -10.96 1.47
N MET A 39 -2.58 -12.16 0.89
CA MET A 39 -2.33 -12.34 -0.53
C MET A 39 -3.58 -12.25 -1.40
N GLU A 40 -4.73 -12.71 -0.92
CA GLU A 40 -5.91 -12.92 -1.76
C GLU A 40 -7.03 -11.91 -1.50
N LYS A 41 -7.11 -11.37 -0.29
CA LYS A 41 -8.26 -10.57 0.15
C LYS A 41 -7.88 -9.16 0.57
N CYS A 42 -6.76 -8.99 1.27
CA CYS A 42 -6.34 -7.68 1.76
C CYS A 42 -5.99 -6.74 0.60
N LYS A 43 -6.77 -5.66 0.47
CA LYS A 43 -6.60 -4.58 -0.51
C LYS A 43 -5.98 -3.37 0.16
N ILE A 44 -4.86 -2.89 -0.36
CA ILE A 44 -4.15 -1.71 0.16
C ILE A 44 -4.12 -0.62 -0.91
N LEU A 45 -4.40 0.61 -0.51
CA LEU A 45 -4.14 1.79 -1.32
C LEU A 45 -2.85 2.48 -0.86
N VAL A 46 -1.92 2.69 -1.78
CA VAL A 46 -0.76 3.55 -1.61
C VAL A 46 -1.03 4.88 -2.31
N ILE A 47 -0.88 5.99 -1.59
CA ILE A 47 -1.06 7.33 -2.14
C ILE A 47 0.30 8.01 -2.24
N GLY A 48 0.70 8.34 -3.48
CA GLY A 48 2.03 8.80 -3.83
C GLY A 48 2.94 7.64 -4.25
N ALA A 49 3.60 7.79 -5.40
CA ALA A 49 4.60 6.90 -5.97
C ALA A 49 6.01 7.51 -5.94
N GLY A 50 6.18 8.73 -5.42
CA GLY A 50 7.48 9.36 -5.21
C GLY A 50 8.16 8.94 -3.91
N GLY A 51 9.47 8.67 -3.95
CA GLY A 51 10.34 8.47 -2.77
C GLY A 51 9.81 7.40 -1.80
N LEU A 52 9.08 7.84 -0.78
CA LEU A 52 8.34 6.97 0.15
C LEU A 52 7.42 6.00 -0.59
N GLY A 53 6.68 6.46 -1.61
CA GLY A 53 5.79 5.60 -2.41
C GLY A 53 6.51 4.42 -3.05
N CYS A 54 7.69 4.65 -3.61
CA CYS A 54 8.54 3.59 -4.18
C CYS A 54 8.94 2.55 -3.12
N GLU A 55 9.37 3.02 -1.94
CA GLU A 55 9.75 2.16 -0.82
C GLU A 55 8.57 1.37 -0.26
N LEU A 56 7.42 2.03 -0.08
CA LEU A 56 6.19 1.42 0.41
C LEU A 56 5.71 0.29 -0.50
N LEU A 57 5.68 0.51 -1.82
CA LEU A 57 5.29 -0.51 -2.79
C LEU A 57 6.21 -1.75 -2.71
N LYS A 58 7.53 -1.54 -2.64
CA LYS A 58 8.50 -2.63 -2.45
C LYS A 58 8.24 -3.37 -1.13
N ASN A 59 8.10 -2.64 -0.02
CA ASN A 59 7.91 -3.21 1.30
C ASN A 59 6.64 -4.06 1.36
N LEU A 60 5.50 -3.50 0.97
CA LEU A 60 4.21 -4.18 0.99
C LEU A 60 4.23 -5.44 0.11
N ALA A 61 4.76 -5.34 -1.11
CA ALA A 61 4.84 -6.48 -2.02
C ALA A 61 5.74 -7.62 -1.48
N LEU A 62 6.83 -7.29 -0.76
CA LEU A 62 7.69 -8.26 -0.09
C LEU A 62 7.12 -8.77 1.25
N MET A 63 6.12 -8.08 1.80
CA MET A 63 5.37 -8.48 3.00
C MET A 63 4.14 -9.36 2.68
N GLY A 64 4.01 -9.81 1.44
CA GLY A 64 2.96 -10.75 1.03
C GLY A 64 1.67 -10.09 0.53
N PHE A 65 1.57 -8.76 0.55
CA PHE A 65 0.43 -8.08 -0.05
C PHE A 65 0.50 -8.16 -1.57
N ARG A 66 -0.61 -8.56 -2.19
CA ARG A 66 -0.69 -8.69 -3.64
C ARG A 66 -1.71 -7.77 -4.28
N ASN A 67 -2.75 -7.35 -3.57
CA ASN A 67 -3.77 -6.45 -4.12
C ASN A 67 -3.46 -5.02 -3.67
N ILE A 68 -2.60 -4.36 -4.44
CA ILE A 68 -2.14 -3.00 -4.12
C ILE A 68 -2.63 -2.07 -5.21
N HIS A 69 -3.22 -0.94 -4.82
CA HIS A 69 -3.51 0.16 -5.74
C HIS A 69 -2.52 1.29 -5.44
N VAL A 70 -2.11 2.02 -6.46
CA VAL A 70 -1.27 3.21 -6.31
C VAL A 70 -1.88 4.40 -7.04
N ILE A 71 -2.07 5.52 -6.34
CA ILE A 71 -2.45 6.80 -6.94
C ILE A 71 -1.23 7.71 -6.95
N ASP A 72 -0.92 8.27 -8.12
CA ASP A 72 0.03 9.38 -8.26
C ASP A 72 -0.31 10.15 -9.55
N MET A 73 -0.39 11.48 -9.45
CA MET A 73 -0.74 12.36 -10.56
C MET A 73 0.47 12.81 -11.39
N ASP A 74 1.68 12.62 -10.87
CA ASP A 74 2.89 13.18 -11.45
C ASP A 74 3.47 12.31 -12.55
N THR A 75 4.28 12.96 -13.39
CA THR A 75 5.20 12.32 -14.33
C THR A 75 6.61 12.23 -13.75
N ILE A 76 7.40 11.29 -14.27
CA ILE A 76 8.79 11.06 -13.84
C ILE A 76 9.70 12.15 -14.39
N GLU A 77 10.49 12.76 -13.49
CA GLU A 77 11.51 13.75 -13.82
C GLU A 77 12.94 13.24 -13.53
N LEU A 78 13.94 13.87 -14.15
CA LEU A 78 15.35 13.52 -13.92
C LEU A 78 15.76 13.66 -12.45
N SER A 79 15.24 14.69 -11.78
CA SER A 79 15.46 14.99 -10.36
C SER A 79 14.97 13.87 -9.42
N ASN A 80 14.11 12.97 -9.92
CA ASN A 80 13.55 11.88 -9.14
C ASN A 80 14.50 10.67 -9.06
N LEU A 81 15.36 10.47 -10.07
CA LEU A 81 16.13 9.25 -10.24
C LEU A 81 17.20 9.01 -9.16
N ASN A 82 17.55 10.03 -8.38
CA ASN A 82 18.51 9.90 -7.27
C ASN A 82 17.96 9.13 -6.06
N ARG A 83 16.63 8.99 -5.94
CA ARG A 83 15.97 8.37 -4.77
C ARG A 83 14.77 7.48 -5.12
N GLN A 84 14.17 7.66 -6.28
CA GLN A 84 12.97 6.94 -6.71
C GLN A 84 13.36 5.73 -7.57
N PHE A 85 13.90 4.69 -6.92
CA PHE A 85 14.59 3.56 -7.55
C PHE A 85 13.70 2.64 -8.41
N LEU A 86 12.39 2.88 -8.50
CA LEU A 86 11.51 2.18 -9.44
C LEU A 86 11.64 2.74 -10.87
N PHE A 87 12.16 3.96 -11.03
CA PHE A 87 12.22 4.68 -12.30
C PHE A 87 13.60 4.63 -12.94
N ARG A 88 13.66 4.68 -14.27
CA ARG A 88 14.91 4.72 -15.05
C ARG A 88 14.90 5.90 -16.02
N HIS A 89 16.06 6.22 -16.61
CA HIS A 89 16.18 7.26 -17.63
C HIS A 89 15.21 7.07 -18.81
N LYS A 90 14.92 5.83 -19.19
CA LYS A 90 13.95 5.53 -20.27
C LYS A 90 12.49 5.85 -19.92
N ASP A 91 12.20 6.08 -18.65
CA ASP A 91 10.84 6.30 -18.15
C ASP A 91 10.53 7.80 -17.95
N LEU A 92 11.49 8.70 -18.27
CA LEU A 92 11.29 10.15 -18.15
C LEU A 92 10.06 10.62 -18.93
N GLY A 93 9.22 11.44 -18.29
CA GLY A 93 7.95 11.93 -18.84
C GLY A 93 6.78 10.94 -18.76
N SER A 94 7.01 9.68 -18.38
CA SER A 94 5.92 8.71 -18.14
C SER A 94 5.27 8.93 -16.78
N SER A 95 4.04 8.43 -16.58
CA SER A 95 3.38 8.50 -15.27
C SER A 95 4.13 7.70 -14.21
N LYS A 96 4.33 8.28 -13.02
CA LYS A 96 4.95 7.59 -11.88
C LYS A 96 4.14 6.36 -11.47
N ALA A 97 2.81 6.47 -11.39
CA ALA A 97 1.93 5.38 -10.96
C ALA A 97 2.07 4.16 -11.88
N GLU A 98 1.97 4.35 -13.20
CA GLU A 98 2.08 3.27 -14.19
C GLU A 98 3.44 2.56 -14.15
N VAL A 99 4.53 3.34 -14.15
CA VAL A 99 5.88 2.77 -14.18
C VAL A 99 6.17 2.05 -12.86
N ALA A 100 5.74 2.62 -11.72
CA ALA A 100 5.91 1.99 -10.41
C ALA A 100 5.17 0.65 -10.35
N ALA A 101 3.89 0.63 -10.76
CA ALA A 101 3.08 -0.59 -10.80
C ALA A 101 3.72 -1.66 -11.70
N ARG A 102 4.07 -1.28 -12.94
CA ARG A 102 4.74 -2.18 -13.89
C ARG A 102 6.04 -2.74 -13.34
N PHE A 103 6.88 -1.91 -12.73
CA PHE A 103 8.15 -2.34 -12.16
C PHE A 103 7.94 -3.38 -11.06
N ILE A 104 7.04 -3.11 -10.11
CA ILE A 104 6.79 -3.98 -8.96
C ILE A 104 6.19 -5.31 -9.41
N SER A 105 5.15 -5.29 -10.25
CA SER A 105 4.54 -6.51 -10.78
C SER A 105 5.50 -7.36 -11.61
N THR A 106 6.46 -6.73 -12.31
CA THR A 106 7.52 -7.46 -13.03
C THR A 106 8.55 -8.05 -12.06
N ARG A 107 8.95 -7.29 -11.04
CA ARG A 107 10.03 -7.66 -10.12
C ARG A 107 9.59 -8.70 -9.09
N ILE A 108 8.34 -8.66 -8.65
CA ILE A 108 7.80 -9.47 -7.56
C ILE A 108 6.65 -10.32 -8.10
N PRO A 109 6.92 -11.57 -8.54
CA PRO A 109 5.91 -12.42 -9.16
C PRO A 109 4.71 -12.64 -8.25
N GLY A 110 3.50 -12.46 -8.80
CA GLY A 110 2.24 -12.60 -8.08
C GLY A 110 1.76 -11.33 -7.37
N CYS A 111 2.54 -10.23 -7.37
CA CYS A 111 2.04 -8.94 -6.89
C CYS A 111 1.29 -8.22 -8.02
N ASN A 112 0.03 -7.85 -7.76
CA ASN A 112 -0.84 -7.13 -8.68
C ASN A 112 -0.96 -5.67 -8.21
N VAL A 113 -0.23 -4.77 -8.87
CA VAL A 113 -0.31 -3.34 -8.57
C VAL A 113 -1.16 -2.65 -9.63
N ILE A 114 -2.26 -2.03 -9.22
CA ILE A 114 -3.17 -1.30 -10.11
C ILE A 114 -2.86 0.20 -10.03
N PRO A 115 -2.35 0.82 -11.12
CA PRO A 115 -2.04 2.25 -11.13
C PRO A 115 -3.28 3.11 -11.38
N HIS A 116 -3.28 4.31 -10.78
CA HIS A 116 -4.26 5.36 -11.00
C HIS A 116 -3.51 6.68 -11.22
N CYS A 117 -3.49 7.14 -12.47
CA CYS A 117 -2.79 8.34 -12.90
C CYS A 117 -3.67 9.59 -12.74
N CYS A 118 -4.05 9.89 -11.50
CA CYS A 118 -5.01 10.95 -11.20
C CYS A 118 -4.72 11.58 -9.84
N MET A 119 -5.43 12.67 -9.54
CA MET A 119 -5.44 13.24 -8.21
C MET A 119 -6.27 12.34 -7.27
N ILE A 120 -6.01 12.43 -5.97
CA ILE A 120 -6.84 11.75 -4.98
C ILE A 120 -8.28 12.29 -4.99
N GLN A 121 -8.44 13.57 -5.28
CA GLN A 121 -9.72 14.26 -5.37
C GLN A 121 -10.62 13.75 -6.51
N ASP A 122 -10.05 13.03 -7.49
CA ASP A 122 -10.80 12.51 -8.64
C ASP A 122 -11.51 11.18 -8.33
N LYS A 123 -11.30 10.62 -7.13
CA LYS A 123 -11.92 9.37 -6.68
C LYS A 123 -13.06 9.65 -5.70
N ASP A 124 -14.11 8.85 -5.78
CA ASP A 124 -15.27 8.95 -4.92
C ASP A 124 -15.13 8.11 -3.64
N GLU A 125 -16.09 8.26 -2.73
CA GLU A 125 -16.13 7.53 -1.46
C GLU A 125 -16.15 6.01 -1.67
N GLU A 126 -16.86 5.52 -2.69
CA GLU A 126 -16.94 4.09 -3.01
C GLU A 126 -15.58 3.53 -3.41
N PHE A 127 -14.79 4.29 -4.17
CA PHE A 127 -13.43 3.91 -4.46
C PHE A 127 -12.61 3.72 -3.18
N TYR A 128 -12.72 4.61 -2.18
CA TYR A 128 -11.95 4.50 -0.95
C TYR A 128 -12.47 3.39 -0.02
N ARG A 129 -13.79 3.17 0.02
CA ARG A 129 -14.44 2.16 0.87
C ARG A 129 -13.99 0.73 0.60
N GLN A 130 -13.47 0.45 -0.59
CA GLN A 130 -13.02 -0.90 -0.97
C GLN A 130 -11.70 -1.34 -0.30
N PHE A 131 -10.94 -0.43 0.32
CA PHE A 131 -9.61 -0.72 0.84
C PHE A 131 -9.66 -1.11 2.32
N HIS A 132 -8.80 -2.06 2.69
CA HIS A 132 -8.61 -2.45 4.09
C HIS A 132 -7.67 -1.49 4.81
N MET A 133 -6.84 -0.75 4.07
CA MET A 133 -5.84 0.17 4.61
C MET A 133 -5.41 1.17 3.53
N VAL A 134 -5.13 2.41 3.96
CA VAL A 134 -4.52 3.45 3.14
C VAL A 134 -3.15 3.82 3.72
N VAL A 135 -2.13 3.87 2.87
CA VAL A 135 -0.77 4.25 3.24
C VAL A 135 -0.31 5.43 2.39
N CYS A 136 0.07 6.53 3.03
CA CYS A 136 0.35 7.80 2.37
C CYS A 136 1.85 8.10 2.38
N GLY A 137 2.40 8.38 1.19
CA GLY A 137 3.73 8.93 0.95
C GLY A 137 3.65 10.28 0.26
N LEU A 138 2.79 11.16 0.78
CA LEU A 138 2.47 12.47 0.20
C LEU A 138 3.57 13.50 0.52
N ASP A 139 3.62 14.60 -0.23
CA ASP A 139 4.54 15.72 0.00
C ASP A 139 3.82 17.03 0.39
N SER A 140 2.49 17.03 0.30
CA SER A 140 1.64 18.19 0.57
C SER A 140 0.79 18.01 1.83
N ILE A 141 0.72 19.05 2.66
CA ILE A 141 -0.20 19.10 3.82
C ILE A 141 -1.65 19.09 3.35
N ILE A 142 -1.95 19.75 2.23
CA ILE A 142 -3.31 19.84 1.67
C ILE A 142 -3.81 18.46 1.28
N ALA A 143 -2.97 17.67 0.58
CA ALA A 143 -3.31 16.32 0.18
C ALA A 143 -3.57 15.41 1.40
N ARG A 144 -2.71 15.51 2.43
CA ARG A 144 -2.88 14.78 3.70
C ARG A 144 -4.19 15.12 4.40
N ARG A 145 -4.51 16.42 4.52
CA ARG A 145 -5.75 16.88 5.13
C ARG A 145 -6.97 16.42 4.34
N TRP A 146 -6.89 16.40 3.01
CA TRP A 146 -7.97 15.94 2.17
C TRP A 146 -8.25 14.45 2.37
N ILE A 147 -7.23 13.58 2.28
CA ILE A 147 -7.45 12.14 2.47
C ILE A 147 -7.90 11.83 3.90
N ASN A 148 -7.39 12.56 4.90
CA ASN A 148 -7.88 12.45 6.27
C ASN A 148 -9.38 12.77 6.36
N GLY A 149 -9.84 13.86 5.74
CA GLY A 149 -11.25 14.22 5.70
C GLY A 149 -12.11 13.17 4.99
N MET A 150 -11.62 12.65 3.85
CA MET A 150 -12.28 11.58 3.10
C MET A 150 -12.47 10.32 3.95
N LEU A 151 -11.42 9.82 4.62
CA LEU A 151 -11.56 8.60 5.44
C LEU A 151 -12.46 8.83 6.67
N LEU A 152 -12.48 10.04 7.23
CA LEU A 152 -13.43 10.39 8.29
C LEU A 152 -14.88 10.44 7.80
N SER A 153 -15.14 10.83 6.55
CA SER A 153 -16.52 10.85 6.01
C SER A 153 -17.09 9.45 5.79
N LEU A 154 -16.24 8.42 5.73
CA LEU A 154 -16.67 7.03 5.57
C LEU A 154 -17.15 6.37 6.87
N LEU A 155 -16.88 6.98 8.02
CA LEU A 155 -17.27 6.46 9.33
C LEU A 155 -18.78 6.40 9.48
N ASN A 156 -19.27 5.25 9.95
CA ASN A 156 -20.68 5.03 10.24
C ASN A 156 -20.91 5.00 11.75
N TYR A 157 -21.96 5.69 12.21
CA TYR A 157 -22.34 5.73 13.62
C TYR A 157 -23.77 5.20 13.77
N GLU A 158 -23.93 4.16 14.59
CA GLU A 158 -25.22 3.55 14.91
C GLU A 158 -25.54 3.85 16.38
N ASP A 159 -26.65 4.54 16.64
CA ASP A 159 -27.07 4.98 17.98
C ASP A 159 -25.98 5.75 18.78
N GLY A 160 -25.11 6.47 18.07
CA GLY A 160 -24.02 7.25 18.65
C GLY A 160 -22.73 6.46 18.89
N GLU A 161 -22.73 5.15 18.64
CA GLU A 161 -21.56 4.28 18.72
C GLU A 161 -20.93 4.11 17.33
N LEU A 162 -19.59 4.10 17.27
CA LEU A 162 -18.84 3.95 16.03
C LEU A 162 -18.84 2.49 15.57
N ASP A 163 -19.36 2.23 14.37
CA ASP A 163 -19.21 0.94 13.69
C ASP A 163 -17.75 0.75 13.28
N GLN A 164 -17.05 -0.15 13.97
CA GLN A 164 -15.64 -0.44 13.75
C GLN A 164 -15.36 -1.00 12.34
N SER A 165 -16.35 -1.60 11.66
CA SER A 165 -16.17 -2.12 10.31
C SER A 165 -16.09 -1.01 9.25
N SER A 166 -16.58 0.19 9.57
CA SER A 166 -16.48 1.38 8.72
C SER A 166 -15.10 2.07 8.79
N VAL A 167 -14.26 1.69 9.75
CA VAL A 167 -12.94 2.30 9.96
C VAL A 167 -11.93 1.75 8.96
N ILE A 168 -11.30 2.65 8.19
CA ILE A 168 -10.18 2.33 7.31
C ILE A 168 -8.90 2.91 7.92
N PRO A 169 -7.97 2.07 8.42
CA PRO A 169 -6.70 2.54 8.96
C PRO A 169 -5.89 3.34 7.94
N MET A 170 -5.44 4.52 8.37
CA MET A 170 -4.53 5.39 7.62
C MET A 170 -3.15 5.41 8.27
N ILE A 171 -2.12 5.13 7.48
CA ILE A 171 -0.72 5.28 7.89
C ILE A 171 -0.12 6.40 7.03
N ASP A 172 0.35 7.46 7.66
CA ASP A 172 0.96 8.60 6.96
C ASP A 172 2.47 8.68 7.25
N GLY A 173 3.24 8.93 6.20
CA GLY A 173 4.67 9.22 6.28
C GLY A 173 4.99 10.56 5.61
N GLY A 174 5.98 11.26 6.16
CA GLY A 174 6.59 12.44 5.57
C GLY A 174 8.10 12.39 5.77
N THR A 175 8.85 13.04 4.89
CA THR A 175 10.30 13.17 5.04
C THR A 175 10.78 14.53 4.54
N GLU A 176 11.75 15.10 5.23
CA GLU A 176 12.40 16.35 4.87
C GLU A 176 13.89 16.28 5.21
N GLY A 177 14.74 16.15 4.18
CA GLY A 177 16.18 16.03 4.34
C GLY A 177 16.57 14.76 5.10
N PHE A 178 17.00 14.90 6.35
CA PHE A 178 17.39 13.80 7.24
C PHE A 178 16.36 13.55 8.36
N LYS A 179 15.13 14.03 8.18
CA LYS A 179 14.01 13.87 9.11
C LYS A 179 12.83 13.17 8.45
#